data_AF-G1WF85-F1
#
_entry.id   AF-G1WF85-F1
#
_cell.length_a   1.000
_cell.length_b   1.000
_cell.length_c   1.000
_cell.angle_alpha   90.00
_cell.angle_beta   90.00
_cell.angle_gamma   90.00
#
_symmetry.space_group_name_H-M   'P 1'
#
loop_
_entity.id
_entity.type
_entity.pdbx_description
1 polymer ?
#
loop_
_entity_poly.entity_id
_entity_poly.type
_entity_poly.pdbx_seq_one_letter_code
_entity_poly.pdbx_strand_id
1 'polypeptide(L)'
;MKKINRLTLVLTLMAAGLFAGCASDEEATRENQKITLDGSHFKFTEVAYQADQAVTRAAASVKPTTVDLGDGLEAEVSVTPDAPTGKTRAVDPISDGKYTILAFDPTTHDLQGKLEGSVTGGVFTPDAGQKLLLDPGTYDFTCFSEPVVYDEPNNRLVVDNWLTKSPTIGHVQATITGDDYEVVFNMEHKSARVRLNITSDILSENTPIDAY
;
A
#
# COMPACT_ATOMS: atom_id res chain seq x y z
N MET A 1 4.90 88.48 29.60
CA MET A 1 5.79 87.63 30.44
C MET A 1 4.91 87.03 31.54
N LYS A 2 4.38 85.81 31.35
CA LYS A 2 4.81 84.51 31.93
C LYS A 2 4.91 84.59 33.47
N LYS A 3 4.21 83.82 34.31
CA LYS A 3 3.83 82.39 34.26
C LYS A 3 2.70 82.13 35.26
N ILE A 4 1.76 81.22 35.00
CA ILE A 4 1.22 80.34 36.06
C ILE A 4 1.11 78.92 35.49
N ASN A 5 1.80 78.04 36.20
CA ASN A 5 2.08 76.64 35.95
C ASN A 5 0.96 75.78 36.54
N ARG A 6 0.29 74.96 35.74
CA ARG A 6 -0.58 73.89 36.22
C ARG A 6 -0.33 72.67 35.33
N LEU A 7 -0.34 71.51 35.97
CA LEU A 7 -0.41 70.19 35.34
C LEU A 7 0.93 69.54 35.00
N THR A 8 1.60 69.00 36.02
CA THR A 8 2.35 67.72 35.94
C THR A 8 2.69 67.27 37.35
N LEU A 9 1.66 66.73 38.03
CA LEU A 9 1.75 66.04 39.30
C LEU A 9 1.50 64.55 39.01
N VAL A 10 2.54 63.78 38.70
CA VAL A 10 2.58 62.36 39.03
C VAL A 10 4.02 62.03 39.42
N LEU A 11 4.17 61.87 40.72
CA LEU A 11 5.37 61.61 41.48
C LEU A 11 5.85 60.18 41.20
N THR A 12 7.07 60.10 40.69
CA THR A 12 7.92 58.90 40.68
C THR A 12 8.13 58.36 42.09
N LEU A 13 7.71 57.12 42.36
CA LEU A 13 8.18 56.41 43.55
C LEU A 13 8.15 54.87 43.38
N MET A 14 9.28 54.28 43.78
CA MET A 14 9.50 52.90 44.23
C MET A 14 9.77 51.79 43.21
N ALA A 15 11.07 51.54 43.05
CA ALA A 15 11.65 50.23 42.85
C ALA A 15 11.75 49.47 44.19
N ALA A 16 11.30 48.21 44.21
CA ALA A 16 11.89 47.11 45.00
C ALA A 16 11.22 45.80 44.56
N GLY A 17 12.04 44.76 44.41
CA GLY A 17 11.77 43.60 43.58
C GLY A 17 10.79 42.58 44.13
N LEU A 18 10.27 41.79 43.19
CA LEU A 18 9.98 40.38 43.32
C LEU A 18 10.21 39.76 41.93
N PHE A 19 11.39 39.17 41.71
CA PHE A 19 11.54 38.13 40.69
C PHE A 19 10.80 36.91 41.22
N ALA A 20 9.48 36.88 41.04
CA ALA A 20 8.74 35.63 41.09
C ALA A 20 9.05 34.89 39.78
N GLY A 21 10.13 34.11 39.83
CA GLY A 21 10.33 33.01 38.90
C GLY A 21 9.19 32.03 39.12
N CYS A 22 8.13 32.17 38.33
CA CYS A 22 7.29 31.03 38.03
C CYS A 22 8.12 30.14 37.09
N ALA A 23 8.94 29.27 37.68
CA ALA A 23 9.11 27.96 37.09
C ALA A 23 7.70 27.36 37.05
N SER A 24 7.01 27.53 35.93
CA SER A 24 5.91 26.64 35.61
C SER A 24 6.57 25.28 35.42
N ASP A 25 6.28 24.37 36.34
CA ASP A 25 6.65 22.97 36.29
C ASP A 25 6.49 22.46 34.84
N GLU A 26 7.61 22.27 34.16
CA GLU A 26 7.69 21.47 32.94
C GLU A 26 7.67 19.99 33.35
N GLU A 27 6.57 19.61 33.97
CA GLU A 27 6.15 18.21 34.10
C GLU A 27 4.82 18.06 33.35
N ALA A 28 4.83 18.54 32.11
CA ALA A 28 3.87 18.15 31.09
C ALA A 28 4.19 16.71 30.68
N THR A 29 3.63 15.78 31.44
CA THR A 29 2.98 14.57 30.94
C THR A 29 3.40 14.17 29.52
N ARG A 30 4.49 13.40 29.39
CA ARG A 30 4.82 12.66 28.14
C ARG A 30 3.89 11.47 27.91
N GLU A 31 2.70 11.47 28.53
CA GLU A 31 1.69 10.43 28.41
C GLU A 31 0.47 11.07 27.74
N ASN A 32 0.16 10.69 26.50
CA ASN A 32 -0.90 11.18 25.58
C ASN A 32 -0.51 12.22 24.51
N GLN A 33 0.72 12.23 24.00
CA GLN A 33 0.95 12.85 22.70
C GLN A 33 0.73 11.82 21.60
N LYS A 34 -0.24 12.08 20.70
CA LYS A 34 -0.42 11.32 19.46
C LYS A 34 0.88 11.32 18.68
N ILE A 35 1.30 10.15 18.25
CA ILE A 35 2.49 9.94 17.44
C ILE A 35 2.13 10.26 15.99
N THR A 36 2.90 11.14 15.36
CA THR A 36 2.75 11.44 13.93
C THR A 36 3.57 10.41 13.13
N LEU A 37 2.90 9.59 12.34
CA LEU A 37 3.55 8.67 11.42
C LEU A 37 3.86 9.42 10.13
N ASP A 38 5.14 9.67 9.89
CA ASP A 38 5.63 10.18 8.61
C ASP A 38 6.04 9.03 7.66
N GLY A 39 6.38 9.38 6.42
CA GLY A 39 6.72 8.39 5.39
C GLY A 39 7.96 7.54 5.69
N SER A 40 8.84 8.00 6.59
CA SER A 40 10.16 7.38 6.82
C SER A 40 10.10 6.10 7.66
N HIS A 41 9.06 5.96 8.49
CA HIS A 41 8.78 4.79 9.33
C HIS A 41 8.19 3.61 8.56
N PHE A 42 7.77 3.82 7.31
CA PHE A 42 7.21 2.76 6.48
C PHE A 42 8.29 2.17 5.57
N LYS A 43 8.49 0.86 5.66
CA LYS A 43 9.32 0.11 4.72
C LYS A 43 8.47 -0.82 3.89
N PHE A 44 8.93 -1.06 2.67
CA PHE A 44 8.22 -1.86 1.72
C PHE A 44 9.16 -2.89 1.11
N THR A 45 8.71 -4.12 1.09
CA THR A 45 9.35 -5.22 0.38
C THR A 45 8.36 -5.73 -0.65
N GLU A 46 8.73 -5.73 -1.93
CA GLU A 46 7.90 -6.38 -2.95
C GLU A 46 8.01 -7.89 -2.80
N VAL A 47 6.87 -8.56 -2.65
CA VAL A 47 6.80 -10.02 -2.67
C VAL A 47 6.64 -10.44 -4.12
N ALA A 48 7.68 -11.09 -4.64
CA ALA A 48 7.63 -11.66 -5.98
C ALA A 48 6.44 -12.60 -6.13
N TYR A 49 5.93 -12.72 -7.36
CA TYR A 49 5.06 -13.83 -7.72
C TYR A 49 5.69 -15.14 -7.25
N GLN A 50 4.88 -16.03 -6.66
CA GLN A 50 5.32 -17.37 -6.28
C GLN A 50 6.10 -17.97 -7.45
N ALA A 51 7.22 -18.62 -7.13
CA ALA A 51 7.97 -19.35 -8.15
C ALA A 51 7.00 -20.32 -8.86
N ASP A 52 7.15 -20.44 -10.17
CA ASP A 52 6.35 -21.39 -10.94
C ASP A 52 6.38 -22.72 -10.20
N GLN A 53 5.19 -23.26 -9.88
CA GLN A 53 5.14 -24.64 -9.44
C GLN A 53 5.81 -25.42 -10.55
N ALA A 54 6.92 -26.08 -10.21
CA ALA A 54 7.55 -27.01 -11.10
C ALA A 54 6.51 -28.11 -11.36
N VAL A 55 5.75 -27.95 -12.44
CA VAL A 55 5.20 -29.07 -13.17
C VAL A 55 6.44 -29.75 -13.74
N THR A 56 7.13 -30.49 -12.85
CA THR A 56 8.20 -31.39 -13.24
C THR A 56 7.63 -32.22 -14.37
N ARG A 57 8.41 -32.55 -15.39
CA ARG A 57 7.94 -33.41 -16.51
C ARG A 57 7.27 -34.72 -16.05
N ALA A 58 7.41 -35.09 -14.77
CA ALA A 58 6.74 -36.21 -14.11
C ALA A 58 5.35 -35.90 -13.53
N ALA A 59 5.04 -34.64 -13.18
CA ALA A 59 3.67 -34.19 -12.93
C ALA A 59 3.04 -33.94 -14.31
N ALA A 60 2.12 -34.83 -14.70
CA ALA A 60 1.57 -34.94 -16.04
C ALA A 60 1.44 -33.58 -16.76
N SER A 61 2.05 -33.48 -17.95
CA SER A 61 1.49 -32.63 -19.00
C SER A 61 -0.01 -32.85 -18.94
N VAL A 62 -0.79 -31.79 -18.67
CA VAL A 62 -2.25 -31.87 -18.81
C VAL A 62 -2.44 -32.28 -20.26
N LYS A 63 -2.75 -33.58 -20.46
CA LYS A 63 -2.80 -34.16 -21.78
C LYS A 63 -3.80 -33.32 -22.56
N PRO A 64 -3.46 -32.89 -23.79
CA PRO A 64 -4.38 -32.09 -24.58
C PRO A 64 -5.75 -32.76 -24.56
N THR A 65 -6.76 -32.03 -24.08
CA THR A 65 -8.11 -32.57 -23.97
C THR A 65 -8.84 -32.17 -25.23
N THR A 66 -9.26 -33.17 -26.00
CA THR A 66 -10.12 -32.97 -27.16
C THR A 66 -11.55 -32.79 -26.66
N VAL A 67 -12.16 -31.67 -27.03
CA VAL A 67 -13.57 -31.38 -26.79
C VAL A 67 -14.27 -31.41 -28.14
N ASP A 68 -15.22 -32.33 -28.30
CA ASP A 68 -16.11 -32.38 -29.47
C ASP A 68 -17.06 -31.18 -29.40
N LEU A 69 -17.02 -30.34 -30.44
CA LEU A 69 -17.86 -29.15 -30.56
C LEU A 69 -19.12 -29.39 -31.42
N GLY A 70 -19.31 -30.61 -31.94
CA GLY A 70 -20.33 -30.94 -32.92
C GLY A 70 -19.94 -30.54 -34.36
N ASP A 71 -20.74 -30.96 -35.34
CA ASP A 71 -20.57 -30.63 -36.77
C ASP A 71 -19.18 -30.96 -37.35
N GLY A 72 -18.50 -31.96 -36.79
CA GLY A 72 -17.15 -32.38 -37.21
C GLY A 72 -16.02 -31.46 -36.74
N LEU A 73 -16.29 -30.57 -35.78
CA LEU A 73 -15.31 -29.68 -35.18
C LEU A 73 -14.79 -30.24 -33.85
N GLU A 74 -13.46 -30.23 -33.69
CA GLU A 74 -12.79 -30.62 -32.45
C GLU A 74 -11.97 -29.43 -31.93
N ALA A 75 -11.98 -29.22 -30.61
CA ALA A 75 -11.09 -28.28 -29.94
C ALA A 75 -10.04 -29.03 -29.12
N GLU A 76 -8.77 -28.70 -29.32
CA GLU A 76 -7.70 -29.15 -28.45
C GLU A 76 -7.39 -28.08 -27.39
N VAL A 77 -7.53 -28.42 -26.11
CA VAL A 77 -7.15 -27.55 -24.99
C VAL A 77 -5.86 -28.07 -24.37
N SER A 78 -4.82 -27.23 -24.38
CA SER A 78 -3.57 -27.49 -23.68
C SER A 78 -3.24 -26.37 -22.69
N VAL A 79 -2.62 -26.73 -21.56
CA VAL A 79 -2.13 -25.78 -20.55
C VAL A 79 -0.62 -25.91 -20.48
N THR A 80 0.09 -24.83 -20.82
CA THR A 80 1.55 -24.76 -20.74
C THR A 80 1.92 -23.81 -19.61
N PRO A 81 2.66 -24.27 -18.57
CA PRO A 81 3.24 -23.37 -17.58
C PRO A 81 4.20 -22.39 -18.26
N ASP A 82 4.22 -21.15 -17.79
CA ASP A 82 5.23 -20.19 -18.24
C ASP A 82 6.64 -20.69 -17.89
N ALA A 83 7.63 -20.26 -18.69
CA ALA A 83 9.02 -20.62 -18.42
C ALA A 83 9.48 -19.99 -17.09
N PRO A 84 10.21 -20.73 -16.24
CA PRO A 84 10.71 -20.21 -14.97
C PRO A 84 11.53 -18.95 -15.22
N THR A 85 10.97 -17.81 -14.81
CA THR A 85 11.68 -16.54 -14.90
C THR A 85 12.62 -16.49 -13.71
N GLY A 86 13.88 -16.82 -13.93
CA GLY A 86 14.92 -16.67 -12.91
C GLY A 86 15.03 -15.21 -12.50
N LYS A 87 14.48 -14.84 -11.33
CA LYS A 87 14.73 -13.53 -10.75
C LYS A 87 15.98 -13.57 -9.89
N THR A 88 16.91 -12.67 -10.20
CA THR A 88 18.07 -12.35 -9.37
C THR A 88 17.60 -11.68 -8.09
N ARG A 89 18.22 -12.05 -6.96
CA ARG A 89 17.87 -11.71 -5.56
C ARG A 89 17.99 -10.22 -5.18
N ALA A 90 17.89 -9.28 -6.10
CA ALA A 90 17.71 -7.89 -5.71
C ALA A 90 16.30 -7.77 -5.12
N VAL A 91 16.19 -7.18 -3.93
CA VAL A 91 14.90 -6.72 -3.43
C VAL A 91 14.55 -5.53 -4.33
N ASP A 92 13.82 -5.80 -5.41
CA ASP A 92 13.35 -4.72 -6.27
C ASP A 92 12.45 -3.82 -5.40
N PRO A 93 12.69 -2.50 -5.39
CA PRO A 93 11.81 -1.58 -4.69
C PRO A 93 10.39 -1.72 -5.27
N ILE A 94 9.38 -1.60 -4.41
CA ILE A 94 7.98 -1.63 -4.85
C ILE A 94 7.75 -0.60 -5.97
N SER A 95 6.84 -0.94 -6.89
CA SER A 95 6.54 -0.12 -8.06
C SER A 95 6.16 1.33 -7.71
N ASP A 96 6.69 2.30 -8.45
CA ASP A 96 6.33 3.71 -8.30
C ASP A 96 4.83 3.95 -8.57
N GLY A 97 4.20 4.79 -7.75
CA GLY A 97 2.78 5.08 -7.86
C GLY A 97 2.14 5.58 -6.59
N LYS A 98 0.80 5.67 -6.60
CA LYS A 98 0.01 6.04 -5.44
C LYS A 98 -0.25 4.83 -4.55
N TYR A 99 -0.17 5.06 -3.24
CA TYR A 99 -0.43 4.07 -2.21
C TYR A 99 -1.23 4.68 -1.08
N THR A 100 -2.04 3.85 -0.44
CA THR A 100 -2.82 4.20 0.74
C THR A 100 -2.49 3.23 1.87
N ILE A 101 -2.21 3.78 3.04
CA ILE A 101 -1.97 3.05 4.29
C ILE A 101 -3.15 3.31 5.22
N LEU A 102 -3.76 2.24 5.72
CA LEU A 102 -4.82 2.26 6.72
C LEU A 102 -4.30 1.66 8.02
N ALA A 103 -4.71 2.23 9.14
CA ALA A 103 -4.45 1.70 10.47
C ALA A 103 -5.79 1.31 11.11
N PHE A 104 -5.89 0.08 11.59
CA PHE A 104 -7.09 -0.45 12.25
C PHE A 104 -6.76 -0.82 13.70
N ASP A 105 -7.78 -0.75 14.56
CA ASP A 105 -7.72 -1.39 15.87
C ASP A 105 -7.68 -2.92 15.68
N PRO A 106 -6.73 -3.64 16.29
CA PRO A 106 -6.57 -5.08 16.06
C PRO A 106 -7.70 -5.93 16.67
N THR A 107 -8.50 -5.35 17.57
CA THR A 107 -9.59 -6.06 18.26
C THR A 107 -10.96 -5.70 17.67
N THR A 108 -11.23 -4.41 17.48
CA THR A 108 -12.54 -3.96 16.97
C THR A 108 -12.58 -3.88 15.45
N HIS A 109 -11.40 -3.87 14.79
CA HIS A 109 -11.23 -3.64 13.35
C HIS A 109 -11.79 -2.29 12.87
N ASP A 110 -11.93 -1.32 13.78
CA ASP A 110 -12.32 0.04 13.46
C ASP A 110 -11.15 0.81 12.84
N LEU A 111 -11.43 1.61 11.80
CA LEU A 111 -10.43 2.46 11.15
C LEU A 111 -9.99 3.58 12.11
N GLN A 112 -8.71 3.57 12.47
CA GLN A 112 -8.08 4.54 13.37
C GLN A 112 -7.43 5.69 12.60
N GLY A 113 -7.04 5.47 11.35
CA GLY A 113 -6.54 6.51 10.48
C GLY A 113 -6.15 6.04 9.09
N LYS A 114 -5.93 7.01 8.21
CA LYS A 114 -5.55 6.82 6.81
C LYS A 114 -4.41 7.76 6.45
N LEU A 115 -3.47 7.25 5.65
CA LEU A 115 -2.38 8.02 5.06
C LEU A 115 -2.30 7.73 3.57
N GLU A 116 -2.44 8.76 2.75
CA GLU A 116 -2.28 8.67 1.30
C GLU A 116 -0.95 9.30 0.89
N GLY A 117 -0.29 8.70 -0.10
CA GLY A 117 1.00 9.17 -0.58
C GLY A 117 1.44 8.51 -1.87
N SER A 118 2.67 8.84 -2.27
CA SER A 118 3.28 8.36 -3.50
C SER A 118 4.61 7.69 -3.19
N VAL A 119 4.88 6.58 -3.85
CA VAL A 119 6.19 5.92 -3.82
C VAL A 119 6.98 6.30 -5.06
N THR A 120 8.24 6.69 -4.85
CA THR A 120 9.21 6.97 -5.92
C THR A 120 10.55 6.37 -5.54
N GLY A 121 11.06 5.45 -6.35
CA GLY A 121 12.31 4.74 -6.06
C GLY A 121 12.24 3.94 -4.75
N GLY A 122 11.06 3.41 -4.39
CA GLY A 122 10.85 2.66 -3.16
C GLY A 122 10.66 3.50 -1.88
N VAL A 123 10.73 4.83 -1.97
CA VAL A 123 10.50 5.74 -0.83
C VAL A 123 9.08 6.27 -0.87
N PHE A 124 8.32 6.07 0.21
CA PHE A 124 6.98 6.62 0.36
C PHE A 124 7.03 8.07 0.87
N THR A 125 6.32 8.94 0.16
CA THR A 125 6.15 10.35 0.53
C THR A 125 4.66 10.63 0.69
N PRO A 126 4.19 11.01 1.90
CA PRO A 126 2.80 11.42 2.11
C PRO A 126 2.41 12.59 1.22
N ASP A 127 1.15 12.60 0.75
CA ASP A 127 0.64 13.72 -0.04
C ASP A 127 0.51 15.00 0.81
N ALA A 128 0.52 16.16 0.17
CA ALA A 128 0.50 17.44 0.87
C ALA A 128 -0.71 17.55 1.81
N GLY A 129 -0.46 17.77 3.09
CA GLY A 129 -1.49 17.88 4.13
C GLY A 129 -1.95 16.56 4.73
N GLN A 130 -1.52 15.41 4.20
CA GLN A 130 -1.79 14.10 4.78
C GLN A 130 -0.90 13.86 6.00
N LYS A 131 -1.51 13.42 7.10
CA LYS A 131 -0.83 13.02 8.33
C LYS A 131 -1.61 11.90 9.00
N LEU A 132 -0.89 10.92 9.53
CA LEU A 132 -1.47 9.85 10.33
C LEU A 132 -1.06 10.05 11.78
N LEU A 133 -2.05 10.27 12.65
CA LEU A 133 -1.86 10.56 14.07
C LEU A 133 -2.49 9.42 14.88
N LEU A 134 -1.66 8.59 15.47
CA LEU A 134 -2.10 7.43 16.26
C LEU A 134 -1.72 7.63 17.73
N ASP A 135 -2.54 7.11 18.62
CA ASP A 135 -2.15 7.01 20.03
C ASP A 135 -1.11 5.88 20.17
N PRO A 136 -0.25 5.89 21.21
CA PRO A 136 0.69 4.79 21.41
C PRO A 136 -0.08 3.47 21.61
N GLY A 137 0.23 2.45 20.79
CA GLY A 137 -0.55 1.21 20.78
C GLY A 137 -0.20 0.27 19.64
N THR A 138 -0.85 -0.90 19.64
CA THR A 138 -0.74 -1.89 18.57
C THR A 138 -1.85 -1.70 17.55
N TYR A 139 -1.50 -1.70 16.27
CA TYR A 139 -2.43 -1.49 15.17
C TYR A 139 -2.23 -2.55 14.08
N ASP A 140 -3.32 -2.87 13.40
CA ASP A 140 -3.31 -3.65 12.17
C ASP A 140 -3.21 -2.69 10.99
N PHE A 141 -2.05 -2.67 10.35
CA PHE A 141 -1.79 -1.83 9.19
C PHE A 141 -2.07 -2.58 7.89
N THR A 142 -2.71 -1.90 6.96
CA THR A 142 -2.92 -2.39 5.60
C THR A 142 -2.48 -1.33 4.60
N CYS A 143 -1.56 -1.68 3.70
CA CYS A 143 -1.11 -0.84 2.60
C CYS A 143 -1.57 -1.42 1.27
N PHE A 144 -2.04 -0.59 0.36
CA PHE A 144 -2.42 -1.02 -0.98
C PHE A 144 -2.10 0.03 -2.05
N SER A 145 -1.81 -0.46 -3.26
CA SER A 145 -1.55 0.36 -4.44
C SER A 145 -2.82 0.95 -5.05
N GLU A 146 -2.64 1.97 -5.92
CA GLU A 146 -3.67 2.68 -6.70
C GLU A 146 -4.86 1.85 -7.25
N PRO A 147 -4.70 0.60 -7.76
CA PRO A 147 -5.84 -0.18 -8.26
C PRO A 147 -6.74 -0.81 -7.20
N VAL A 148 -6.52 -0.52 -5.93
CA VAL A 148 -7.31 -1.02 -4.81
C VAL A 148 -7.96 0.17 -4.11
N VAL A 149 -9.25 0.04 -3.80
CA VAL A 149 -10.04 1.04 -3.11
C VAL A 149 -10.57 0.46 -1.81
N TYR A 150 -10.54 1.25 -0.74
CA TYR A 150 -11.18 0.88 0.51
C TYR A 150 -12.64 1.37 0.53
N ASP A 151 -13.56 0.42 0.58
CA ASP A 151 -15.01 0.64 0.72
C ASP A 151 -15.33 0.72 2.21
N GLU A 152 -15.14 1.92 2.78
CA GLU A 152 -15.31 2.21 4.21
C GLU A 152 -16.67 1.79 4.78
N PRO A 153 -17.83 2.01 4.11
CA PRO A 153 -19.13 1.55 4.60
C PRO A 153 -19.22 0.03 4.82
N ASN A 154 -18.44 -0.77 4.09
CA ASN A 154 -18.49 -2.24 4.14
C ASN A 154 -17.21 -2.87 4.71
N ASN A 155 -16.26 -2.06 5.19
CA ASN A 155 -14.96 -2.46 5.71
C ASN A 155 -14.24 -3.51 4.82
N ARG A 156 -14.12 -3.23 3.52
CA ARG A 156 -13.48 -4.15 2.56
C ARG A 156 -12.60 -3.43 1.55
N LEU A 157 -11.62 -4.15 1.03
CA LEU A 157 -10.84 -3.73 -0.13
C LEU A 157 -11.48 -4.25 -1.42
N VAL A 158 -11.63 -3.36 -2.39
CA VAL A 158 -12.15 -3.65 -3.72
C VAL A 158 -11.03 -3.43 -4.72
N VAL A 159 -10.78 -4.42 -5.56
CA VAL A 159 -9.78 -4.33 -6.63
C VAL A 159 -10.49 -3.92 -7.91
N ASP A 160 -10.10 -2.78 -8.48
CA ASP A 160 -10.67 -2.28 -9.72
C ASP A 160 -9.97 -2.91 -10.93
N ASN A 161 -10.70 -3.78 -11.63
CA ASN A 161 -10.16 -4.68 -12.67
C ASN A 161 -9.84 -4.00 -14.02
N TRP A 162 -10.04 -2.67 -14.14
CA TRP A 162 -9.83 -1.92 -15.38
C TRP A 162 -8.48 -1.21 -15.47
N LEU A 163 -7.63 -1.35 -14.45
CA LEU A 163 -6.39 -0.60 -14.36
C LEU A 163 -5.21 -1.38 -14.93
N THR A 164 -4.29 -0.65 -15.55
CA THR A 164 -3.12 -1.17 -16.27
C THR A 164 -2.00 -1.65 -15.34
N LYS A 165 -2.12 -1.41 -14.03
CA LYS A 165 -1.15 -1.77 -13.01
C LYS A 165 -1.62 -2.98 -12.21
N SER A 166 -0.69 -3.87 -11.88
CA SER A 166 -0.96 -4.99 -10.99
C SER A 166 -1.25 -4.48 -9.57
N PRO A 167 -2.42 -4.78 -8.97
CA PRO A 167 -2.72 -4.43 -7.60
C PRO A 167 -1.78 -5.15 -6.65
N THR A 168 -1.19 -4.41 -5.71
CA THR A 168 -0.44 -4.97 -4.59
C THR A 168 -1.09 -4.59 -3.26
N ILE A 169 -1.09 -5.52 -2.32
CA ILE A 169 -1.63 -5.34 -0.97
C ILE A 169 -0.65 -5.95 0.02
N GLY A 170 -0.32 -5.22 1.07
CA GLY A 170 0.46 -5.69 2.21
C GLY A 170 -0.30 -5.46 3.52
N HIS A 171 -0.14 -6.40 4.45
CA HIS A 171 -0.73 -6.32 5.78
C HIS A 171 0.32 -6.63 6.84
N VAL A 172 0.33 -5.88 7.92
CA VAL A 172 1.26 -6.09 9.04
C VAL A 172 0.65 -5.53 10.33
N GLN A 173 0.81 -6.27 11.42
CA GLN A 173 0.54 -5.77 12.74
C GLN A 173 1.82 -5.15 13.31
N ALA A 174 1.74 -3.91 13.80
CA ALA A 174 2.89 -3.21 14.37
C ALA A 174 2.50 -2.41 15.61
N THR A 175 3.44 -2.26 16.53
CA THR A 175 3.27 -1.46 17.75
C THR A 175 3.98 -0.13 17.59
N ILE A 176 3.23 0.95 17.78
CA ILE A 176 3.68 2.33 17.62
C ILE A 176 3.91 2.90 19.02
N THR A 177 5.17 3.10 19.40
CA THR A 177 5.54 3.66 20.71
C THR A 177 6.76 4.55 20.59
N GLY A 178 6.69 5.75 21.14
CA GLY A 178 7.79 6.73 21.05
C GLY A 178 8.09 7.13 19.61
N ASP A 179 9.36 7.39 19.32
CA ASP A 179 9.84 7.88 18.01
C ASP A 179 10.60 6.81 17.21
N ASP A 180 10.87 5.63 17.80
CA ASP A 180 11.70 4.57 17.21
C ASP A 180 10.86 3.32 16.91
N TYR A 181 9.98 3.43 15.92
CA TYR A 181 9.16 2.33 15.42
C TYR A 181 9.27 2.23 13.91
N GLU A 182 8.98 1.04 13.39
CA GLU A 182 9.03 0.74 11.97
C GLU A 182 7.85 -0.16 11.60
N VAL A 183 7.23 0.13 10.46
CA VAL A 183 6.12 -0.65 9.90
C VAL A 183 6.59 -1.20 8.56
N VAL A 184 6.85 -2.51 8.53
CA VAL A 184 7.42 -3.19 7.36
C VAL A 184 6.32 -3.94 6.62
N PHE A 185 5.96 -3.46 5.43
CA PHE A 185 4.99 -4.12 4.57
C PHE A 185 5.65 -5.07 3.58
N ASN A 186 5.13 -6.29 3.52
CA ASN A 186 5.37 -7.22 2.43
C ASN A 186 4.23 -7.05 1.41
N MET A 187 4.52 -6.42 0.27
CA MET A 187 3.54 -6.06 -0.74
C MET A 187 3.35 -7.20 -1.73
N GLU A 188 2.22 -7.89 -1.67
CA GLU A 188 1.90 -9.03 -2.52
C GLU A 188 1.03 -8.65 -3.72
N HIS A 189 1.37 -9.17 -4.90
CA HIS A 189 0.53 -9.02 -6.09
C HIS A 189 -0.79 -9.80 -5.96
N LYS A 190 -1.90 -9.14 -6.34
CA LYS A 190 -3.27 -9.70 -6.30
C LYS A 190 -3.88 -9.90 -7.69
N SER A 191 -3.07 -9.82 -8.75
CA SER A 191 -3.46 -10.14 -10.13
C SER A 191 -2.79 -11.43 -10.62
N ALA A 192 -3.46 -12.13 -11.53
CA ALA A 192 -2.85 -13.13 -12.39
C ALA A 192 -2.89 -12.67 -13.85
N ARG A 193 -1.90 -13.10 -14.65
CA ARG A 193 -1.90 -12.86 -16.09
C ARG A 193 -2.23 -14.16 -16.83
N VAL A 194 -3.26 -14.12 -17.67
CA VAL A 194 -3.61 -15.24 -18.56
C VAL A 194 -3.27 -14.85 -19.99
N ARG A 195 -2.56 -15.72 -20.72
CA ARG A 195 -2.31 -15.58 -22.15
C ARG A 195 -3.04 -16.69 -22.88
N LEU A 196 -3.95 -16.31 -23.78
CA LEU A 196 -4.68 -17.25 -24.62
C LEU A 196 -4.09 -17.22 -26.04
N ASN A 197 -3.86 -18.40 -26.61
CA ASN A 197 -3.56 -18.55 -28.03
C ASN A 197 -4.65 -19.42 -28.65
N ILE A 198 -5.39 -18.86 -29.60
CA ILE A 198 -6.46 -19.54 -30.31
C ILE A 198 -6.03 -19.65 -31.77
N THR A 199 -5.90 -20.89 -32.24
CA THR A 199 -5.53 -21.20 -33.61
C THR A 199 -6.60 -22.09 -34.23
N SER A 200 -6.98 -21.81 -35.46
CA SER A 200 -7.83 -22.68 -36.28
C SER A 200 -6.98 -23.33 -37.36
N ASP A 201 -7.09 -24.64 -37.51
CA ASP A 201 -6.51 -25.36 -38.66
C ASP A 201 -7.64 -26.00 -39.46
N ILE A 202 -7.49 -26.03 -40.78
CA ILE A 202 -8.39 -26.79 -41.64
C ILE A 202 -7.68 -28.11 -41.87
N LEU A 203 -8.27 -29.21 -41.40
CA LEU A 203 -7.89 -30.53 -41.88
C LEU A 203 -8.26 -30.60 -43.36
N SER A 204 -7.39 -30.10 -44.25
CA SER A 204 -7.52 -30.39 -45.67
C SER A 204 -7.20 -31.88 -45.79
N GLU A 205 -8.24 -32.72 -45.77
CA GLU A 205 -8.10 -34.01 -46.42
C GLU A 205 -7.62 -33.71 -47.83
N ASN A 206 -6.42 -34.22 -48.16
CA ASN A 206 -5.97 -34.34 -49.53
C ASN A 206 -6.99 -35.20 -50.28
N THR A 207 -8.11 -34.60 -50.68
CA THR A 207 -8.96 -35.11 -51.72
C THR A 207 -8.44 -34.43 -52.98
N PRO A 208 -7.79 -35.16 -53.90
CA PRO A 208 -7.59 -34.62 -55.24
C PRO A 208 -8.97 -34.20 -55.75
N ILE A 209 -9.15 -32.92 -56.03
CA ILE A 209 -10.21 -32.44 -56.91
C ILE A 209 -9.83 -32.99 -58.28
N ASP A 210 -10.17 -34.25 -58.55
CA ASP A 210 -10.12 -34.90 -59.86
C ASP A 210 -10.73 -36.31 -59.74
N ALA A 211 -12.07 -36.38 -59.66
CA ALA A 211 -12.90 -37.45 -60.23
C ALA A 211 -14.38 -37.24 -59.83
N TYR A 212 -15.12 -36.47 -60.63
CA TYR A 212 -16.36 -36.88 -61.30
C TYR A 212 -16.90 -35.73 -62.15
#